data_AF-A0AAT9R039-F1
#
_entry.id   AF-A0AAT9R039-F1
#
_cell.length_a   1.000
_cell.length_b   1.000
_cell.length_c   1.000
_cell.angle_alpha   90.00
_cell.angle_beta   90.00
_cell.angle_gamma   90.00
#
_symmetry.space_group_name_H-M   'P 1'
#
loop_
_entity.id
_entity.type
_entity.pdbx_description
1 polymer ?
#
loop_
_entity_poly.entity_id
_entity_poly.type
_entity_poly.pdbx_seq_one_letter_code
_entity_poly.pdbx_strand_id
1 'polypeptide(L)'
;MSQDRQDWIETYEVQEGFAASGPAELQRVGVLKIGRPDARRVLVLVGGREGGAAVFKHTARSLAEASDDLQVWAVDRREQNLADLSGFEGGPGEATEYYLDGHYTSRESTDHLYAAEWGLEVLLEDLRRVILAASDGGRREVVLGGVSVGATAVLLYAAWDFDGTPGYRDLAGLAVVDGGVLNAFSGAGMEFDLPLEAAEGWLAQIEGGAVFEDFTSTTVGLGTRPEDAAVWFQLAAVHAVADPDGPSVLADRLPEAHRTDRKLTNAGLLGLLFDAERGHPSFSVHAGLLEDSGAWAEGGPTRLATVAEAFAGPRPGAWLWYTLGRVLLDYVAGLPFTETDVTRRLGLRVKHGADIDVPLYAFQSGLTNGTTGQAAASVTAASRIPELSLHSDSALTHQDVVYADWESNRFLRTLSRFLKELPATSR
;
A
#
# COMPACT_ATOMS: atom_id res chain seq x y z
N MET A 1 -17.17 -20.94 -10.80
CA MET A 1 -16.38 -20.14 -11.77
C MET A 1 -17.13 -20.14 -13.09
N SER A 2 -17.68 -18.99 -13.51
CA SER A 2 -18.40 -18.89 -14.80
C SER A 2 -17.40 -18.98 -15.96
N GLN A 3 -17.91 -19.29 -17.15
CA GLN A 3 -17.15 -19.46 -18.39
C GLN A 3 -16.32 -18.24 -18.84
N ASP A 4 -16.46 -17.07 -18.22
CA ASP A 4 -15.85 -15.79 -18.65
C ASP A 4 -14.39 -15.58 -18.20
N ARG A 5 -13.81 -16.50 -17.40
CA ARG A 5 -12.44 -16.35 -16.85
C ARG A 5 -11.32 -17.01 -17.68
N GLN A 6 -11.59 -17.52 -18.88
CA GLN A 6 -10.60 -18.35 -19.61
C GLN A 6 -9.36 -17.60 -20.10
N ASP A 7 -9.39 -16.26 -20.21
CA ASP A 7 -8.30 -15.46 -20.80
C ASP A 7 -7.57 -14.54 -19.80
N TRP A 8 -7.78 -14.71 -18.50
CA TRP A 8 -7.20 -13.85 -17.48
C TRP A 8 -5.89 -14.37 -16.93
N ILE A 9 -5.01 -13.43 -16.56
CA ILE A 9 -3.84 -13.73 -15.75
C ILE A 9 -4.06 -13.22 -14.31
N GLU A 10 -3.50 -13.97 -13.36
CA GLU A 10 -3.21 -13.52 -12.01
C GLU A 10 -1.79 -14.01 -11.70
N THR A 11 -0.80 -13.18 -12.04
CA THR A 11 0.63 -13.53 -11.93
C THR A 11 1.35 -12.57 -11.01
N TYR A 12 2.33 -13.07 -10.28
CA TYR A 12 3.29 -12.25 -9.54
C TYR A 12 4.65 -12.38 -10.21
N GLU A 13 5.18 -11.27 -10.68
CA GLU A 13 6.43 -11.21 -11.43
C GLU A 13 7.42 -10.29 -10.74
N VAL A 14 8.69 -10.70 -10.73
CA VAL A 14 9.78 -9.85 -10.26
C VAL A 14 10.43 -9.23 -11.50
N GLN A 15 10.62 -7.91 -11.46
CA GLN A 15 11.31 -7.17 -12.50
C GLN A 15 12.50 -6.41 -11.92
N GLU A 16 13.50 -6.15 -12.76
CA GLU A 16 14.66 -5.36 -12.39
C GLU A 16 14.24 -3.94 -11.98
N GLY A 17 14.84 -3.46 -10.88
CA GLY A 17 14.63 -2.13 -10.35
C GLY A 17 15.68 -1.13 -10.82
N PHE A 18 15.67 0.05 -10.21
CA PHE A 18 16.68 1.08 -10.32
C PHE A 18 17.97 0.64 -9.64
N ALA A 19 19.09 0.92 -10.29
CA ALA A 19 20.39 0.67 -9.72
C ALA A 19 20.61 1.63 -8.53
N ALA A 20 20.71 1.10 -7.32
CA ALA A 20 20.93 1.88 -6.11
C ALA A 20 21.93 1.17 -5.19
N SER A 21 22.26 1.76 -4.04
CA SER A 21 23.14 1.15 -3.05
C SER A 21 22.63 -0.22 -2.59
N GLY A 22 23.54 -1.14 -2.26
CA GLY A 22 23.20 -2.45 -1.71
C GLY A 22 23.25 -3.62 -2.72
N PRO A 23 22.96 -4.85 -2.24
CA PRO A 23 23.07 -6.07 -3.04
C PRO A 23 22.19 -6.08 -4.28
N ALA A 24 22.70 -6.61 -5.39
CA ALA A 24 22.01 -6.61 -6.68
C ALA A 24 20.70 -7.42 -6.64
N GLU A 25 20.64 -8.46 -5.82
CA GLU A 25 19.45 -9.29 -5.63
C GLU A 25 18.26 -8.53 -5.04
N LEU A 26 18.50 -7.43 -4.31
CA LEU A 26 17.46 -6.58 -3.73
C LEU A 26 17.03 -5.42 -4.65
N GLN A 27 17.76 -5.19 -5.75
CA GLN A 27 17.46 -4.13 -6.73
C GLN A 27 16.37 -4.57 -7.70
N ARG A 28 15.24 -5.04 -7.18
CA ARG A 28 14.11 -5.57 -7.94
C ARG A 28 12.81 -5.14 -7.30
N VAL A 29 11.73 -5.16 -8.07
CA VAL A 29 10.37 -4.91 -7.56
C VAL A 29 9.44 -6.02 -7.98
N GLY A 30 8.52 -6.38 -7.08
CA GLY A 30 7.47 -7.35 -7.34
C GLY A 30 6.24 -6.68 -7.91
N VAL A 31 5.58 -7.32 -8.86
CA VAL A 31 4.36 -6.81 -9.50
C VAL A 31 3.32 -7.93 -9.58
N LEU A 32 2.21 -7.75 -8.86
CA LEU A 32 1.01 -8.57 -9.00
C LEU A 32 0.19 -8.03 -10.18
N LYS A 33 -0.07 -8.85 -11.20
CA LYS A 33 -0.82 -8.48 -12.42
C LYS A 33 -2.10 -9.30 -12.48
N ILE A 34 -3.25 -8.62 -12.55
CA ILE A 34 -4.58 -9.25 -12.58
C ILE A 34 -5.41 -8.67 -13.72
N GLY A 35 -6.05 -9.55 -14.49
CA GLY A 35 -6.95 -9.20 -15.59
C GLY A 35 -6.43 -9.68 -16.94
N ARG A 36 -6.99 -9.15 -18.03
CA ARG A 36 -6.63 -9.60 -19.38
C ARG A 36 -5.24 -9.12 -19.81
N PRO A 37 -4.39 -9.97 -20.41
CA PRO A 37 -3.06 -9.58 -20.87
C PRO A 37 -3.07 -8.60 -22.05
N ASP A 38 -4.17 -8.55 -22.82
CA ASP A 38 -4.36 -7.69 -23.99
C ASP A 38 -5.11 -6.38 -23.69
N ALA A 39 -5.45 -6.12 -22.42
CA ALA A 39 -6.19 -4.92 -22.01
C ALA A 39 -5.45 -3.64 -22.41
N ARG A 40 -6.13 -2.68 -23.04
CA ARG A 40 -5.53 -1.42 -23.49
C ARG A 40 -5.18 -0.49 -22.34
N ARG A 41 -5.83 -0.63 -21.19
CA ARG A 41 -5.57 0.19 -20.01
C ARG A 41 -4.95 -0.63 -18.88
N VAL A 42 -3.96 -0.05 -18.22
CA VAL A 42 -3.34 -0.61 -17.01
C VAL A 42 -3.51 0.38 -15.86
N LEU A 43 -4.13 -0.06 -14.77
CA LEU A 43 -4.06 0.65 -13.50
C LEU A 43 -2.88 0.10 -12.70
N VAL A 44 -1.88 0.92 -12.40
CA VAL A 44 -0.78 0.56 -11.50
C VAL A 44 -1.09 1.10 -10.10
N LEU A 45 -1.10 0.26 -9.09
CA LEU A 45 -1.45 0.59 -7.70
C LEU A 45 -0.23 0.52 -6.78
N VAL A 46 -0.08 1.55 -5.96
CA VAL A 46 0.95 1.66 -4.92
C VAL A 46 0.28 1.75 -3.54
N GLY A 47 0.74 0.91 -2.60
CA GLY A 47 0.20 0.84 -1.26
C GLY A 47 0.64 2.00 -0.37
N GLY A 48 0.00 2.10 0.80
CA GLY A 48 0.37 3.03 1.86
C GLY A 48 1.71 2.71 2.51
N ARG A 49 1.95 3.27 3.70
CA ARG A 49 3.21 3.09 4.45
C ARG A 49 3.64 1.62 4.51
N GLU A 50 2.74 0.73 4.90
CA GLU A 50 3.00 -0.72 5.00
C GLU A 50 2.32 -1.54 3.89
N GLY A 51 1.59 -0.91 2.97
CA GLY A 51 0.79 -1.63 1.98
C GLY A 51 1.66 -2.30 0.90
N GLY A 52 1.67 -3.63 0.89
CA GLY A 52 2.24 -4.43 -0.20
C GLY A 52 1.24 -4.70 -1.33
N ALA A 53 1.68 -5.37 -2.39
CA ALA A 53 0.87 -5.64 -3.57
C ALA A 53 -0.37 -6.50 -3.27
N ALA A 54 -0.30 -7.42 -2.30
CA ALA A 54 -1.42 -8.32 -2.02
C ALA A 54 -2.63 -7.62 -1.38
N VAL A 55 -2.44 -6.44 -0.77
CA VAL A 55 -3.55 -5.59 -0.29
C VAL A 55 -4.57 -5.33 -1.39
N PHE A 56 -4.06 -5.16 -2.62
CA PHE A 56 -4.90 -4.84 -3.76
C PHE A 56 -5.47 -6.05 -4.46
N LYS A 57 -5.22 -7.29 -4.02
CA LYS A 57 -5.68 -8.50 -4.73
C LYS A 57 -7.21 -8.48 -4.96
N HIS A 58 -7.98 -8.17 -3.93
CA HIS A 58 -9.44 -8.05 -4.04
C HIS A 58 -9.88 -6.89 -4.94
N THR A 59 -9.29 -5.70 -4.72
CA THR A 59 -9.54 -4.50 -5.55
C THR A 59 -9.26 -4.77 -7.03
N ALA A 60 -8.12 -5.40 -7.33
CA ALA A 60 -7.65 -5.69 -8.67
C ALA A 60 -8.57 -6.70 -9.38
N ARG A 61 -8.96 -7.79 -8.70
CA ARG A 61 -9.95 -8.74 -9.22
C ARG A 61 -11.27 -8.04 -9.50
N SER A 62 -11.79 -7.29 -8.54
CA SER A 62 -13.09 -6.60 -8.66
C SER A 62 -13.11 -5.59 -9.83
N LEU A 63 -12.05 -4.80 -10.00
CA LEU A 63 -11.96 -3.82 -11.09
C LEU A 63 -11.78 -4.49 -12.46
N ALA A 64 -10.96 -5.55 -12.55
CA ALA A 64 -10.82 -6.34 -13.76
C ALA A 64 -12.15 -7.03 -14.13
N GLU A 65 -12.93 -7.49 -13.14
CA GLU A 65 -14.22 -8.19 -13.39
C GLU A 65 -15.26 -7.23 -13.93
N ALA A 66 -15.16 -5.96 -13.52
CA ALA A 66 -16.02 -4.91 -14.01
C ALA A 66 -15.61 -4.37 -15.40
N SER A 67 -14.49 -4.79 -16.01
CA SER A 67 -13.98 -4.18 -17.25
C SER A 67 -13.16 -5.13 -18.12
N ASP A 68 -13.65 -5.39 -19.34
CA ASP A 68 -12.98 -6.24 -20.34
C ASP A 68 -11.72 -5.62 -20.97
N ASP A 69 -11.39 -4.37 -20.65
CA ASP A 69 -10.28 -3.62 -21.24
C ASP A 69 -9.32 -3.03 -20.19
N LEU A 70 -9.36 -3.58 -18.97
CA LEU A 70 -8.52 -3.18 -17.85
C LEU A 70 -7.67 -4.35 -17.35
N GLN A 71 -6.39 -4.08 -17.13
CA GLN A 71 -5.54 -4.89 -16.27
C GLN A 71 -5.13 -4.05 -15.05
N VAL A 72 -5.03 -4.67 -13.89
CA VAL A 72 -4.60 -4.00 -12.66
C VAL A 72 -3.28 -4.61 -12.21
N TRP A 73 -2.29 -3.74 -11.99
CA TRP A 73 -0.96 -4.09 -11.50
C TRP A 73 -0.81 -3.50 -10.10
N ALA A 74 -0.33 -4.27 -9.14
CA ALA A 74 -0.02 -3.79 -7.79
C ALA A 74 1.44 -4.04 -7.47
N VAL A 75 2.10 -3.05 -6.88
CA VAL A 75 3.57 -3.04 -6.74
C VAL A 75 3.99 -3.36 -5.30
N ASP A 76 4.85 -4.35 -5.15
CA ASP A 76 5.68 -4.51 -3.96
C ASP A 76 6.92 -3.63 -4.13
N ARG A 77 7.10 -2.69 -3.19
CA ARG A 77 8.27 -1.83 -3.17
C ARG A 77 9.53 -2.66 -2.85
N ARG A 78 10.70 -2.15 -3.21
CA ARG A 78 11.95 -2.92 -3.13
C ARG A 78 12.28 -3.43 -1.73
N GLU A 79 11.89 -2.70 -0.70
CA GLU A 79 12.09 -3.09 0.70
C GLU A 79 11.36 -4.41 1.04
N GLN A 80 10.36 -4.81 0.25
CA GLN A 80 9.73 -6.11 0.43
C GLN A 80 10.68 -7.28 0.18
N ASN A 81 11.76 -7.07 -0.57
CA ASN A 81 12.79 -8.10 -0.78
C ASN A 81 13.61 -8.38 0.49
N LEU A 82 13.54 -7.50 1.51
CA LEU A 82 14.21 -7.70 2.80
C LEU A 82 13.47 -8.72 3.69
N ALA A 83 12.16 -8.88 3.48
CA ALA A 83 11.33 -9.78 4.27
C ALA A 83 11.74 -11.24 4.03
N ASP A 84 12.04 -11.95 5.13
CA ASP A 84 12.23 -13.40 5.08
C ASP A 84 10.86 -14.09 5.20
N LEU A 85 10.31 -14.42 4.03
CA LEU A 85 8.99 -15.04 3.89
C LEU A 85 9.08 -16.58 3.80
N SER A 86 10.27 -17.16 4.03
CA SER A 86 10.50 -18.60 3.84
C SER A 86 9.64 -19.47 4.76
N GLY A 87 9.41 -19.04 6.00
CA GLY A 87 8.53 -19.74 6.94
C GLY A 87 7.09 -19.87 6.45
N PHE A 88 6.63 -18.99 5.55
CA PHE A 88 5.29 -19.02 4.96
C PHE A 88 5.18 -19.85 3.67
N GLU A 89 6.26 -20.48 3.20
CA GLU A 89 6.21 -21.43 2.08
C GLU A 89 5.59 -22.79 2.49
N GLY A 90 5.61 -23.08 3.79
CA GLY A 90 5.07 -24.29 4.41
C GLY A 90 3.61 -24.14 4.89
N GLY A 91 3.22 -25.03 5.81
CA GLY A 91 1.90 -24.96 6.46
C GLY A 91 1.84 -23.95 7.62
N PRO A 92 0.64 -23.56 8.11
CA PRO A 92 0.50 -22.61 9.22
C PRO A 92 1.27 -23.00 10.50
N GLY A 93 1.34 -24.29 10.80
CA GLY A 93 2.13 -24.81 11.93
C GLY A 93 3.63 -24.64 11.75
N GLU A 94 4.15 -24.90 10.55
CA GLU A 94 5.57 -24.71 10.20
C GLU A 94 5.95 -23.22 10.25
N ALA A 95 5.09 -22.35 9.72
CA ALA A 95 5.27 -20.90 9.84
C ALA A 95 5.33 -20.45 11.30
N THR A 96 4.42 -20.98 12.13
CA THR A 96 4.37 -20.65 13.57
C THR A 96 5.66 -21.06 14.27
N GLU A 97 6.14 -22.27 14.01
CA GLU A 97 7.42 -22.74 14.56
C GLU A 97 8.57 -21.86 14.09
N TYR A 98 8.62 -21.54 12.79
CA TYR A 98 9.69 -20.75 12.22
C TYR A 98 9.80 -19.36 12.88
N TYR A 99 8.70 -18.61 12.94
CA TYR A 99 8.72 -17.22 13.39
C TYR A 99 8.68 -17.05 14.91
N LEU A 100 8.07 -17.99 15.64
CA LEU A 100 7.82 -17.82 17.08
C LEU A 100 8.63 -18.77 17.98
N ASP A 101 9.25 -19.82 17.43
CA ASP A 101 10.00 -20.84 18.20
C ASP A 101 11.52 -20.81 17.97
N GLY A 102 12.05 -19.67 17.53
CA GLY A 102 13.48 -19.36 17.55
C GLY A 102 14.28 -19.74 16.31
N HIS A 103 13.62 -20.11 15.20
CA HIS A 103 14.30 -20.35 13.92
C HIS A 103 14.47 -19.06 13.10
N TYR A 104 13.57 -18.10 13.26
CA TYR A 104 13.63 -16.80 12.58
C TYR A 104 14.72 -15.90 13.16
N THR A 105 15.52 -15.31 12.27
CA THR A 105 16.52 -14.29 12.61
C THR A 105 16.11 -12.94 12.02
N SER A 106 15.88 -11.97 12.90
CA SER A 106 15.55 -10.59 12.53
C SER A 106 16.64 -9.96 11.66
N ARG A 107 16.25 -9.10 10.73
CA ARG A 107 17.19 -8.25 10.01
C ARG A 107 17.55 -7.04 10.87
N GLU A 108 18.83 -6.89 11.19
CA GLU A 108 19.32 -5.73 11.94
C GLU A 108 19.68 -4.60 10.98
N SER A 109 19.31 -3.35 11.32
CA SER A 109 19.61 -2.18 10.49
C SER A 109 21.09 -2.05 10.12
N THR A 110 22.01 -2.53 10.97
CA THR A 110 23.46 -2.48 10.74
C THR A 110 23.91 -3.30 9.53
N ASP A 111 23.19 -4.37 9.18
CA ASP A 111 23.48 -5.19 8.00
C ASP A 111 22.87 -4.60 6.71
N HIS A 112 22.04 -3.57 6.87
CA HIS A 112 21.22 -2.97 5.81
C HIS A 112 21.42 -1.45 5.70
N LEU A 113 22.56 -0.91 6.15
CA LEU A 113 22.85 0.53 6.09
C LEU A 113 22.78 1.13 4.68
N TYR A 114 22.96 0.33 3.62
CA TYR A 114 22.76 0.78 2.25
C TYR A 114 21.31 1.23 1.96
N ALA A 115 20.31 0.75 2.72
CA ALA A 115 18.93 1.16 2.57
C ALA A 115 18.65 2.56 3.15
N ALA A 116 19.60 3.17 3.87
CA ALA A 116 19.57 4.60 4.20
C ALA A 116 19.55 5.50 2.94
N GLU A 117 20.10 5.00 1.83
CA GLU A 117 20.11 5.68 0.53
C GLU A 117 18.88 5.35 -0.33
N TRP A 118 18.02 4.44 0.11
CA TRP A 118 16.79 4.10 -0.59
C TRP A 118 15.69 5.11 -0.23
N GLY A 119 15.81 6.30 -0.80
CA GLY A 119 14.81 7.36 -0.67
C GLY A 119 13.74 7.36 -1.74
N LEU A 120 12.98 8.47 -1.78
CA LEU A 120 11.89 8.64 -2.72
C LEU A 120 12.36 8.56 -4.17
N GLU A 121 13.56 9.03 -4.50
CA GLU A 121 14.12 8.89 -5.86
C GLU A 121 14.18 7.42 -6.29
N VAL A 122 14.74 6.54 -5.46
CA VAL A 122 14.84 5.11 -5.75
C VAL A 122 13.45 4.50 -5.93
N LEU A 123 12.51 4.85 -5.04
CA LEU A 123 11.12 4.38 -5.12
C LEU A 123 10.44 4.83 -6.42
N LEU A 124 10.58 6.10 -6.81
CA LEU A 124 9.95 6.63 -8.01
C LEU A 124 10.60 6.10 -9.29
N GLU A 125 11.91 5.86 -9.29
CA GLU A 125 12.63 5.23 -10.40
C GLU A 125 12.27 3.75 -10.57
N ASP A 126 12.07 3.01 -9.48
CA ASP A 126 11.52 1.66 -9.51
C ASP A 126 10.10 1.66 -10.08
N LEU A 127 9.25 2.57 -9.59
CA LEU A 127 7.87 2.71 -10.05
C LEU A 127 7.81 3.10 -11.53
N ARG A 128 8.69 3.98 -11.99
CA ARG A 128 8.79 4.36 -13.42
C ARG A 128 9.07 3.14 -14.30
N ARG A 129 9.92 2.21 -13.87
CA ARG A 129 10.16 0.96 -14.61
C ARG A 129 8.90 0.11 -14.74
N VAL A 130 8.11 0.00 -13.67
CA VAL A 130 6.80 -0.68 -13.70
C VAL A 130 5.87 0.02 -14.70
N ILE A 131 5.77 1.35 -14.64
CA ILE A 131 4.89 2.15 -15.51
C ILE A 131 5.29 2.02 -16.98
N LEU A 132 6.58 2.13 -17.29
CA LEU A 132 7.07 1.99 -18.67
C LEU A 132 6.87 0.56 -19.21
N ALA A 133 7.03 -0.46 -18.36
CA ALA A 133 6.70 -1.84 -18.71
C ALA A 133 5.19 -2.02 -18.95
N ALA A 134 4.35 -1.43 -18.11
CA ALA A 134 2.89 -1.45 -18.24
C ALA A 134 2.42 -0.73 -19.52
N SER A 135 3.08 0.36 -19.90
CA SER A 135 2.80 1.13 -21.12
C SER A 135 3.08 0.35 -22.41
N ASP A 136 3.97 -0.65 -22.34
CA ASP A 136 4.28 -1.55 -23.45
C ASP A 136 4.70 -0.79 -24.73
N GLY A 137 5.70 0.10 -24.58
CA GLY A 137 6.17 0.97 -25.66
C GLY A 137 5.10 1.97 -26.13
N GLY A 138 4.26 2.41 -25.20
CA GLY A 138 3.13 3.29 -25.47
C GLY A 138 1.86 2.56 -25.84
N ARG A 139 1.84 1.29 -26.24
CA ARG A 139 0.63 0.59 -26.74
C ARG A 139 -0.54 0.59 -25.75
N ARG A 140 -0.28 0.73 -24.46
CA ARG A 140 -1.27 0.71 -23.39
C ARG A 140 -1.26 2.06 -22.65
N GLU A 141 -2.44 2.48 -22.22
CA GLU A 141 -2.63 3.66 -21.40
C GLU A 141 -2.44 3.29 -19.92
N VAL A 142 -1.59 4.03 -19.21
CA VAL A 142 -1.29 3.73 -17.80
C VAL A 142 -1.93 4.77 -16.90
N VAL A 143 -2.71 4.31 -15.93
CA VAL A 143 -3.22 5.12 -14.83
C VAL A 143 -2.42 4.76 -13.59
N LEU A 144 -1.88 5.75 -12.90
CA LEU A 144 -1.18 5.53 -11.63
C LEU A 144 -2.12 5.83 -10.47
N GLY A 145 -2.34 4.85 -9.60
CA GLY A 145 -3.18 4.94 -8.43
C GLY A 145 -2.43 4.64 -7.13
N GLY A 146 -2.86 5.25 -6.03
CA GLY A 146 -2.28 4.97 -4.73
C GLY A 146 -3.23 5.25 -3.56
N VAL A 147 -3.03 4.50 -2.48
CA VAL A 147 -3.81 4.62 -1.24
C VAL A 147 -2.91 5.14 -0.12
N SER A 148 -3.44 6.04 0.71
CA SER A 148 -2.71 6.61 1.85
C SER A 148 -1.44 7.33 1.40
N VAL A 149 -0.30 7.05 2.02
CA VAL A 149 1.03 7.53 1.58
C VAL A 149 1.36 7.12 0.13
N GLY A 150 0.77 6.03 -0.38
CA GLY A 150 0.86 5.68 -1.81
C GLY A 150 0.26 6.74 -2.72
N ALA A 151 -0.79 7.46 -2.28
CA ALA A 151 -1.34 8.60 -3.00
C ALA A 151 -0.37 9.79 -3.03
N THR A 152 0.43 9.98 -1.97
CA THR A 152 1.55 10.94 -1.97
C THR A 152 2.58 10.56 -3.04
N ALA A 153 2.94 9.27 -3.12
CA ALA A 153 3.84 8.77 -4.17
C ALA A 153 3.32 9.04 -5.58
N VAL A 154 2.02 8.86 -5.82
CA VAL A 154 1.39 9.15 -7.13
C VAL A 154 1.55 10.62 -7.54
N LEU A 155 1.23 11.55 -6.64
CA LEU A 155 1.32 12.98 -6.96
C LEU A 155 2.78 13.40 -7.10
N LEU A 156 3.67 12.93 -6.22
CA LEU A 156 5.10 13.21 -6.31
C LEU A 156 5.71 12.63 -7.58
N TYR A 157 5.34 11.42 -8.00
CA TYR A 157 5.72 10.85 -9.30
C TYR A 157 5.33 11.78 -10.45
N ALA A 158 4.07 12.22 -10.48
CA ALA A 158 3.56 13.09 -11.53
C ALA A 158 4.34 14.40 -11.64
N ALA A 159 4.70 15.00 -10.49
CA ALA A 159 5.48 16.23 -10.41
C ALA A 159 7.01 16.02 -10.53
N TRP A 160 7.49 14.77 -10.50
CA TRP A 160 8.91 14.46 -10.47
C TRP A 160 9.59 14.75 -11.82
N ASP A 161 10.78 15.35 -11.77
CA ASP A 161 11.63 15.57 -12.92
C ASP A 161 12.61 14.41 -13.08
N PHE A 162 12.30 13.47 -13.98
CA PHE A 162 13.20 12.39 -14.37
C PHE A 162 14.17 12.87 -15.45
N ASP A 163 15.13 13.69 -15.03
CA ASP A 163 16.20 14.26 -15.86
C ASP A 163 15.66 15.01 -17.10
N GLY A 164 14.74 15.94 -16.86
CA GLY A 164 14.08 16.74 -17.89
C GLY A 164 12.80 16.12 -18.44
N THR A 165 12.42 14.92 -18.01
CA THR A 165 11.13 14.31 -18.35
C THR A 165 10.19 14.34 -17.13
N PRO A 166 9.11 15.13 -17.17
CA PRO A 166 8.08 15.10 -16.13
C PRO A 166 7.41 13.72 -16.04
N GLY A 167 7.23 13.19 -14.83
CA GLY A 167 6.62 11.88 -14.62
C GLY A 167 5.18 11.77 -15.13
N TYR A 168 4.38 12.83 -15.05
CA TYR A 168 2.99 12.80 -15.55
C TYR A 168 2.89 12.45 -17.04
N ARG A 169 3.96 12.66 -17.83
CA ARG A 169 3.98 12.33 -19.26
C ARG A 169 3.95 10.84 -19.55
N ASP A 170 4.27 10.01 -18.55
CA ASP A 170 4.19 8.56 -18.66
C ASP A 170 2.74 8.03 -18.44
N LEU A 171 1.79 8.92 -18.11
CA LEU A 171 0.48 8.56 -17.56
C LEU A 171 -0.68 9.11 -18.40
N ALA A 172 -1.80 8.39 -18.36
CA ALA A 172 -3.09 8.79 -18.93
C ALA A 172 -4.05 9.34 -17.86
N GLY A 173 -3.74 9.13 -16.57
CA GLY A 173 -4.55 9.60 -15.45
C GLY A 173 -3.95 9.25 -14.09
N LEU A 174 -4.47 9.89 -13.05
CA LEU A 174 -4.05 9.72 -11.66
C LEU A 174 -5.24 9.31 -10.79
N ALA A 175 -5.01 8.45 -9.79
CA ALA A 175 -6.01 8.09 -8.79
C ALA A 175 -5.43 8.18 -7.37
N VAL A 176 -5.94 9.10 -6.55
CA VAL A 176 -5.50 9.30 -5.16
C VAL A 176 -6.60 8.93 -4.19
N VAL A 177 -6.26 8.17 -3.15
CA VAL A 177 -7.24 7.63 -2.21
C VAL A 177 -6.74 7.79 -0.77
N ASP A 178 -7.52 8.46 0.08
CA ASP A 178 -7.19 8.68 1.50
C ASP A 178 -5.79 9.25 1.76
N GLY A 179 -5.30 10.09 0.86
CA GLY A 179 -3.98 10.68 0.97
C GLY A 179 -3.67 11.61 -0.19
N GLY A 180 -2.42 12.05 -0.25
CA GLY A 180 -1.96 12.99 -1.26
C GLY A 180 -0.88 13.91 -0.71
N VAL A 181 -0.92 15.18 -1.13
CA VAL A 181 0.00 16.25 -0.71
C VAL A 181 -0.80 17.40 -0.11
N LEU A 182 -0.18 18.54 0.21
CA LEU A 182 -0.87 19.75 0.65
C LEU A 182 -1.84 19.52 1.83
N ASN A 183 -1.33 18.91 2.91
CA ASN A 183 -2.08 18.58 4.14
C ASN A 183 -3.24 17.59 3.95
N ALA A 184 -3.17 16.69 2.96
CA ALA A 184 -4.19 15.66 2.74
C ALA A 184 -4.52 14.83 4.00
N PHE A 185 -3.57 14.66 4.92
CA PHE A 185 -3.70 13.86 6.14
C PHE A 185 -4.15 14.62 7.40
N SER A 186 -4.30 15.95 7.35
CA SER A 186 -4.56 16.75 8.57
C SER A 186 -5.89 16.38 9.24
N GLY A 187 -6.91 16.01 8.46
CA GLY A 187 -8.19 15.56 9.01
C GLY A 187 -8.10 14.21 9.74
N ALA A 188 -7.03 13.43 9.55
CA ALA A 188 -6.71 12.25 10.34
C ALA A 188 -5.85 12.58 11.58
N GLY A 189 -5.65 13.86 11.89
CA GLY A 189 -4.78 14.32 12.98
C GLY A 189 -3.28 14.25 12.67
N MET A 190 -2.92 13.99 11.41
CA MET A 190 -1.53 13.92 10.96
C MET A 190 -1.15 15.23 10.27
N GLU A 191 -0.49 16.10 11.02
CA GLU A 191 0.09 17.35 10.51
C GLU A 191 1.61 17.22 10.52
N PHE A 192 2.23 17.62 9.42
CA PHE A 192 3.67 17.51 9.25
C PHE A 192 4.24 18.90 8.98
N ASP A 193 4.97 19.43 9.95
CA ASP A 193 5.86 20.57 9.76
C ASP A 193 7.30 20.07 9.87
N LEU A 194 8.08 20.26 8.80
CA LEU A 194 9.44 19.77 8.70
C LEU A 194 10.38 20.93 8.35
N PRO A 195 10.84 21.71 9.33
CA PRO A 195 11.87 22.71 9.09
C PRO A 195 13.20 22.04 8.69
N LEU A 196 14.06 22.79 7.99
CA LEU A 196 15.33 22.29 7.46
C LEU A 196 16.20 21.60 8.53
N GLU A 197 16.32 22.20 9.72
CA GLU A 197 17.10 21.62 10.82
C GLU A 197 16.56 20.25 11.27
N ALA A 198 15.23 20.09 11.32
CA ALA A 198 14.61 18.82 11.66
C ALA A 198 14.82 17.77 10.56
N ALA A 199 14.76 18.17 9.29
CA ALA A 199 15.07 17.29 8.17
C ALA A 199 16.52 16.80 8.20
N GLU A 200 17.48 17.70 8.49
CA GLU A 200 18.89 17.35 8.62
C GLU A 200 19.16 16.43 9.82
N GLY A 201 18.50 16.69 10.95
CA GLY A 201 18.57 15.82 12.12
C GLY A 201 18.02 14.42 11.86
N TRP A 202 16.87 14.32 11.18
CA TRP A 202 16.29 13.02 10.81
C TRP A 202 17.17 12.29 9.81
N LEU A 203 17.69 12.98 8.79
CA LEU A 203 18.63 12.38 7.83
C LEU A 203 19.87 11.83 8.55
N ALA A 204 20.46 12.59 9.48
CA ALA A 204 21.62 12.15 10.25
C ALA A 204 21.33 10.93 11.13
N GLN A 205 20.11 10.79 11.67
CA GLN A 205 19.69 9.58 12.40
C GLN A 205 19.61 8.35 11.47
N ILE A 206 19.07 8.53 10.26
CA ILE A 206 18.97 7.46 9.26
C ILE A 206 20.38 7.02 8.83
N GLU A 207 21.27 7.96 8.51
CA GLU A 207 22.68 7.70 8.18
C GLU A 207 23.43 7.05 9.36
N GLY A 208 23.01 7.35 10.59
CA GLY A 208 23.52 6.75 11.83
C GLY A 208 22.96 5.37 12.18
N GLY A 209 22.04 4.82 11.39
CA GLY A 209 21.52 3.45 11.54
C GLY A 209 20.02 3.33 11.84
N ALA A 210 19.27 4.44 11.94
CA ALA A 210 17.81 4.41 12.06
C ALA A 210 17.13 4.15 10.69
N VAL A 211 17.50 3.05 10.04
CA VAL A 211 17.10 2.71 8.66
C VAL A 211 15.64 2.24 8.61
N PHE A 212 15.25 1.39 9.55
CA PHE A 212 13.91 0.85 9.67
C PHE A 212 13.19 1.51 10.85
N GLU A 213 11.91 1.81 10.65
CA GLU A 213 11.02 2.25 11.73
C GLU A 213 10.23 1.07 12.30
N ASP A 214 9.84 1.18 13.57
CA ASP A 214 9.07 0.17 14.31
C ASP A 214 7.74 0.73 14.86
N PHE A 215 7.31 1.91 14.39
CA PHE A 215 6.17 2.66 14.90
C PHE A 215 4.92 1.80 14.88
N THR A 216 4.67 1.07 13.80
CA THR A 216 3.44 0.29 13.71
C THR A 216 3.46 -0.89 14.66
N SER A 217 4.54 -1.70 14.70
CA SER A 217 4.70 -2.81 15.65
C SER A 217 4.56 -2.38 17.11
N THR A 218 5.19 -1.26 17.47
CA THR A 218 5.13 -0.70 18.83
C THR A 218 3.75 -0.12 19.16
N THR A 219 3.12 0.61 18.23
CA THR A 219 1.79 1.22 18.41
C THR A 219 0.69 0.18 18.54
N VAL A 220 0.73 -0.89 17.73
CA VAL A 220 -0.25 -1.97 17.83
C VAL A 220 0.07 -2.96 18.95
N GLY A 221 1.19 -2.81 19.66
CA GLY A 221 1.55 -3.64 20.82
C GLY A 221 1.94 -5.08 20.47
N LEU A 222 2.25 -5.36 19.19
CA LEU A 222 2.57 -6.70 18.71
C LEU A 222 4.08 -7.04 18.74
N GLY A 223 4.92 -6.05 19.08
CA GLY A 223 6.34 -6.25 19.29
C GLY A 223 7.12 -4.94 19.23
N THR A 224 8.44 -5.04 19.15
CA THR A 224 9.36 -3.89 19.10
C THR A 224 10.31 -3.93 17.92
N ARG A 225 10.22 -4.96 17.07
CA ARG A 225 10.96 -5.04 15.81
C ARG A 225 10.10 -4.48 14.68
N PRO A 226 10.71 -3.91 13.62
CA PRO A 226 9.99 -3.39 12.47
C PRO A 226 8.94 -4.36 11.91
N GLU A 227 9.28 -5.65 11.81
CA GLU A 227 8.44 -6.65 11.16
C GLU A 227 7.39 -7.32 12.06
N ASP A 228 7.43 -7.11 13.39
CA ASP A 228 6.64 -7.92 14.34
C ASP A 228 5.13 -7.90 14.04
N ALA A 229 4.56 -6.73 13.77
CA ALA A 229 3.16 -6.64 13.37
C ALA A 229 2.89 -7.45 12.09
N ALA A 230 3.71 -7.29 11.05
CA ALA A 230 3.52 -7.98 9.78
C ALA A 230 3.51 -9.51 9.97
N VAL A 231 4.45 -10.03 10.76
CA VAL A 231 4.55 -11.46 11.10
C VAL A 231 3.29 -11.95 11.80
N TRP A 232 2.81 -11.24 12.82
CA TRP A 232 1.60 -11.64 13.57
C TRP A 232 0.34 -11.64 12.71
N PHE A 233 0.14 -10.59 11.91
CA PHE A 233 -1.00 -10.48 11.01
C PHE A 233 -0.98 -11.58 9.94
N GLN A 234 0.20 -11.89 9.38
CA GLN A 234 0.37 -12.95 8.39
C GLN A 234 0.17 -14.35 9.00
N LEU A 235 0.71 -14.61 10.19
CA LEU A 235 0.47 -15.84 10.95
C LEU A 235 -1.02 -16.05 11.23
N ALA A 236 -1.71 -15.04 11.73
CA ALA A 236 -3.15 -15.13 11.98
C ALA A 236 -3.93 -15.43 10.67
N ALA A 237 -3.53 -14.79 9.57
CA ALA A 237 -4.18 -14.99 8.27
C ALA A 237 -3.98 -16.40 7.72
N VAL A 238 -2.76 -16.97 7.75
CA VAL A 238 -2.53 -18.35 7.25
C VAL A 238 -3.31 -19.40 8.04
N HIS A 239 -3.45 -19.23 9.35
CA HIS A 239 -4.27 -20.11 10.18
C HIS A 239 -5.76 -19.95 9.87
N ALA A 240 -6.25 -18.71 9.71
CA ALA A 240 -7.65 -18.44 9.38
C ALA A 240 -8.04 -18.95 7.98
N VAL A 241 -7.14 -18.91 7.00
CA VAL A 241 -7.36 -19.51 5.68
C VAL A 241 -7.41 -21.03 5.75
N ALA A 242 -6.56 -21.65 6.58
CA ALA A 242 -6.46 -23.10 6.65
C ALA A 242 -7.61 -23.77 7.41
N ASP A 243 -8.00 -23.20 8.55
CA ASP A 243 -9.06 -23.74 9.42
C ASP A 243 -9.71 -22.60 10.23
N PRO A 244 -10.65 -21.82 9.65
CA PRO A 244 -11.20 -20.62 10.29
C PRO A 244 -11.92 -20.91 11.61
N ASP A 245 -12.64 -22.03 11.69
CA ASP A 245 -13.43 -22.43 12.86
C ASP A 245 -12.60 -23.21 13.89
N GLY A 246 -11.39 -23.63 13.53
CA GLY A 246 -10.45 -24.33 14.40
C GLY A 246 -9.96 -23.47 15.56
N PRO A 247 -9.53 -24.09 16.69
CA PRO A 247 -8.98 -23.35 17.82
C PRO A 247 -7.69 -22.64 17.46
N SER A 248 -7.54 -21.38 17.89
CA SER A 248 -6.35 -20.59 17.63
C SER A 248 -5.19 -20.99 18.53
N VAL A 249 -4.15 -21.56 17.91
CA VAL A 249 -2.87 -21.88 18.58
C VAL A 249 -2.02 -20.64 18.86
N LEU A 250 -2.35 -19.51 18.24
CA LEU A 250 -1.64 -18.24 18.37
C LEU A 250 -2.18 -17.38 19.52
N ALA A 251 -3.45 -17.55 19.91
CA ALA A 251 -4.13 -16.70 20.89
C ALA A 251 -3.39 -16.64 22.25
N ASP A 252 -2.92 -17.78 22.76
CA ASP A 252 -2.17 -17.85 24.03
C ASP A 252 -0.69 -17.39 23.86
N ARG A 253 -0.22 -17.19 22.62
CA ARG A 253 1.16 -16.79 22.28
C ARG A 253 1.32 -15.29 22.02
N LEU A 254 0.21 -14.57 21.76
CA LEU A 254 0.21 -13.12 21.60
C LEU A 254 0.92 -12.41 22.76
N PRO A 255 1.40 -11.17 22.58
CA PRO A 255 1.81 -10.34 23.71
C PRO A 255 0.68 -10.20 24.74
N GLU A 256 1.04 -10.11 26.02
CA GLU A 256 0.09 -10.19 27.15
C GLU A 256 -1.08 -9.22 27.02
N ALA A 257 -0.83 -8.00 26.55
CA ALA A 257 -1.85 -6.96 26.35
C ALA A 257 -2.96 -7.33 25.33
N HIS A 258 -2.70 -8.31 24.44
CA HIS A 258 -3.65 -8.76 23.41
C HIS A 258 -4.29 -10.10 23.73
N ARG A 259 -3.87 -10.77 24.81
CA ARG A 259 -4.45 -12.06 25.19
C ARG A 259 -5.86 -11.87 25.74
N THR A 260 -6.73 -12.82 25.42
CA THR A 260 -8.10 -12.86 25.94
C THR A 260 -8.27 -14.06 26.87
N ASP A 261 -9.05 -13.91 27.93
CA ASP A 261 -9.43 -15.05 28.80
C ASP A 261 -10.30 -16.09 28.07
N ARG A 262 -10.88 -15.68 26.93
CA ARG A 262 -11.71 -16.52 26.06
C ARG A 262 -10.83 -17.34 25.13
N LYS A 263 -11.25 -18.57 24.82
CA LYS A 263 -10.65 -19.34 23.73
C LYS A 263 -11.17 -18.81 22.41
N LEU A 264 -10.24 -18.53 21.48
CA LEU A 264 -10.54 -17.97 20.17
C LEU A 264 -10.45 -19.06 19.10
N THR A 265 -11.27 -18.93 18.06
CA THR A 265 -11.05 -19.60 16.77
C THR A 265 -9.98 -18.85 15.96
N ASN A 266 -9.46 -19.43 14.89
CA ASN A 266 -8.50 -18.74 14.01
C ASN A 266 -9.12 -17.50 13.35
N ALA A 267 -10.36 -17.60 12.87
CA ALA A 267 -11.11 -16.45 12.36
C ALA A 267 -11.39 -15.42 13.49
N GLY A 268 -11.72 -15.88 14.69
CA GLY A 268 -11.91 -15.00 15.85
C GLY A 268 -10.66 -14.19 16.21
N LEU A 269 -9.48 -14.81 16.17
CA LEU A 269 -8.21 -14.12 16.37
C LEU A 269 -7.93 -13.11 15.25
N LEU A 270 -8.05 -13.52 13.98
CA LEU A 270 -7.80 -12.63 12.85
C LEU A 270 -8.75 -11.43 12.88
N GLY A 271 -10.04 -11.67 13.11
CA GLY A 271 -11.04 -10.62 13.23
C GLY A 271 -10.72 -9.64 14.35
N LEU A 272 -10.25 -10.12 15.52
CA LEU A 272 -9.82 -9.26 16.62
C LEU A 272 -8.66 -8.32 16.24
N LEU A 273 -7.71 -8.78 15.41
CA LEU A 273 -6.58 -7.94 14.96
C LEU A 273 -7.02 -6.86 13.97
N PHE A 274 -8.07 -7.11 13.19
CA PHE A 274 -8.58 -6.22 12.13
C PHE A 274 -9.82 -5.42 12.52
N ASP A 275 -10.38 -5.63 13.71
CA ASP A 275 -11.63 -5.01 14.16
C ASP A 275 -11.53 -3.48 14.19
N ALA A 276 -12.42 -2.79 13.47
CA ALA A 276 -12.51 -1.32 13.44
C ALA A 276 -12.95 -0.72 14.78
N GLU A 277 -13.63 -1.46 15.65
CA GLU A 277 -14.03 -0.95 16.97
C GLU A 277 -12.86 -0.91 17.97
N ARG A 278 -11.75 -1.60 17.67
CA ARG A 278 -10.65 -1.82 18.63
C ARG A 278 -9.28 -1.46 18.07
N GLY A 279 -9.06 -1.71 16.78
CA GLY A 279 -7.78 -1.55 16.13
C GLY A 279 -7.49 -0.13 15.68
N HIS A 280 -6.24 0.10 15.28
CA HIS A 280 -5.80 1.38 14.78
C HIS A 280 -6.48 1.69 13.43
N PRO A 281 -7.04 2.91 13.21
CA PRO A 281 -7.87 3.22 12.05
C PRO A 281 -7.19 3.03 10.69
N SER A 282 -5.85 3.04 10.65
CA SER A 282 -5.06 2.77 9.44
C SER A 282 -5.06 1.30 9.00
N PHE A 283 -5.41 0.34 9.85
CA PHE A 283 -5.25 -1.09 9.57
C PHE A 283 -6.53 -1.91 9.78
N SER A 284 -7.59 -1.29 10.28
CA SER A 284 -8.83 -1.99 10.60
C SER A 284 -9.90 -1.92 9.51
N VAL A 285 -10.75 -2.93 9.46
CA VAL A 285 -11.91 -3.07 8.56
C VAL A 285 -13.19 -3.26 9.36
N HIS A 286 -14.32 -2.90 8.76
CA HIS A 286 -15.63 -3.33 9.27
C HIS A 286 -15.95 -4.72 8.71
N ALA A 287 -15.50 -5.77 9.43
CA ALA A 287 -15.66 -7.16 9.00
C ALA A 287 -16.57 -8.03 9.87
N GLY A 288 -17.17 -7.46 10.93
CA GLY A 288 -18.08 -8.19 11.81
C GLY A 288 -17.79 -7.93 13.27
N LEU A 289 -18.04 -8.94 14.11
CA LEU A 289 -17.80 -8.87 15.55
C LEU A 289 -17.33 -10.21 16.12
N LEU A 290 -16.56 -10.13 17.20
CA LEU A 290 -16.15 -11.30 17.97
C LEU A 290 -17.31 -11.77 18.87
N GLU A 291 -17.75 -13.01 18.66
CA GLU A 291 -18.83 -13.62 19.45
C GLU A 291 -18.38 -14.12 20.83
N ASP A 292 -19.36 -14.43 21.66
CA ASP A 292 -19.10 -14.98 22.99
C ASP A 292 -18.43 -16.36 22.98
N SER A 293 -18.61 -17.10 21.89
CA SER A 293 -17.99 -18.39 21.61
C SER A 293 -16.49 -18.30 21.32
N GLY A 294 -15.98 -17.10 20.99
CA GLY A 294 -14.65 -16.91 20.41
C GLY A 294 -14.60 -17.09 18.88
N ALA A 295 -15.75 -17.31 18.24
CA ALA A 295 -15.89 -17.29 16.79
C ALA A 295 -16.05 -15.85 16.26
N TRP A 296 -15.73 -15.65 14.98
CA TRP A 296 -16.02 -14.40 14.29
C TRP A 296 -17.38 -14.48 13.59
N ALA A 297 -18.27 -13.54 13.89
CA ALA A 297 -19.51 -13.37 13.16
C ALA A 297 -19.32 -12.31 12.07
N GLU A 298 -19.38 -12.72 10.81
CA GLU A 298 -19.25 -11.83 9.65
C GLU A 298 -20.31 -10.71 9.68
N GLY A 299 -19.89 -9.50 9.31
CA GLY A 299 -20.76 -8.33 9.22
C GLY A 299 -20.05 -7.14 8.60
N GLY A 300 -20.82 -6.12 8.20
CA GLY A 300 -20.23 -4.94 7.55
C GLY A 300 -19.88 -5.15 6.07
N PRO A 301 -19.22 -4.15 5.45
CA PRO A 301 -18.90 -4.14 4.02
C PRO A 301 -17.74 -5.06 3.61
N THR A 302 -16.88 -5.47 4.55
CA THR A 302 -15.69 -6.27 4.28
C THR A 302 -15.87 -7.70 4.79
N ARG A 303 -15.52 -8.70 3.98
CA ARG A 303 -15.48 -10.10 4.45
C ARG A 303 -14.14 -10.41 5.10
N LEU A 304 -14.13 -11.05 6.26
CA LEU A 304 -12.87 -11.40 6.93
C LEU A 304 -12.02 -12.35 6.07
N ALA A 305 -12.66 -13.28 5.37
CA ALA A 305 -11.97 -14.18 4.44
C ALA A 305 -11.21 -13.45 3.31
N THR A 306 -11.70 -12.30 2.84
CA THR A 306 -11.01 -11.48 1.83
C THR A 306 -9.72 -10.91 2.38
N VAL A 307 -9.74 -10.42 3.63
CA VAL A 307 -8.56 -9.93 4.33
C VAL A 307 -7.58 -11.07 4.60
N ALA A 308 -8.07 -12.22 5.05
CA ALA A 308 -7.27 -13.41 5.29
C ALA A 308 -6.52 -13.86 4.01
N GLU A 309 -7.19 -13.90 2.86
CA GLU A 309 -6.56 -14.27 1.58
C GLU A 309 -5.47 -13.29 1.14
N ALA A 310 -5.67 -11.99 1.38
CA ALA A 310 -4.66 -10.98 1.06
C ALA A 310 -3.40 -11.18 1.90
N PHE A 311 -3.55 -11.43 3.20
CA PHE A 311 -2.44 -11.54 4.14
C PHE A 311 -1.76 -12.91 4.16
N ALA A 312 -2.45 -14.00 3.83
CA ALA A 312 -1.91 -15.36 3.99
C ALA A 312 -0.80 -15.73 2.98
N GLY A 313 -0.73 -15.09 1.81
CA GLY A 313 0.24 -15.46 0.78
C GLY A 313 1.68 -15.09 1.16
N PRO A 314 2.69 -15.96 0.95
CA PRO A 314 4.07 -15.54 1.12
C PRO A 314 4.45 -14.49 0.09
N ARG A 315 4.01 -14.63 -1.17
CA ARG A 315 4.18 -13.62 -2.23
C ARG A 315 2.93 -13.52 -3.11
N PRO A 316 2.51 -12.31 -3.53
CA PRO A 316 2.91 -11.01 -2.98
C PRO A 316 2.60 -10.89 -1.48
N GLY A 317 3.32 -10.00 -0.78
CA GLY A 317 2.97 -9.66 0.61
C GLY A 317 1.85 -8.63 0.66
N ALA A 318 0.97 -8.70 1.67
CA ALA A 318 0.02 -7.61 1.96
C ALA A 318 0.65 -6.52 2.82
N TRP A 319 1.65 -6.88 3.61
CA TRP A 319 2.26 -5.97 4.56
C TRP A 319 3.77 -5.93 4.36
N LEU A 320 4.31 -4.72 4.27
CA LEU A 320 5.74 -4.47 4.16
C LEU A 320 6.39 -4.56 5.52
N TRP A 321 7.35 -5.48 5.68
CA TRP A 321 7.97 -5.75 6.99
C TRP A 321 8.92 -4.64 7.44
N TYR A 322 9.51 -3.93 6.48
CA TYR A 322 10.54 -2.93 6.74
C TYR A 322 10.19 -1.62 6.05
N THR A 323 9.47 -0.75 6.74
CA THR A 323 9.28 0.63 6.27
C THR A 323 10.59 1.40 6.42
N LEU A 324 11.02 2.06 5.35
CA LEU A 324 12.30 2.78 5.33
C LEU A 324 12.16 4.22 5.86
N GLY A 325 12.99 4.57 6.84
CA GLY A 325 13.06 5.92 7.40
C GLY A 325 13.36 6.98 6.33
N ARG A 326 14.23 6.67 5.35
CA ARG A 326 14.55 7.61 4.26
C ARG A 326 13.36 7.92 3.37
N VAL A 327 12.56 6.91 3.01
CA VAL A 327 11.33 7.10 2.22
C VAL A 327 10.33 7.97 2.98
N LEU A 328 10.15 7.74 4.29
CA LEU A 328 9.25 8.55 5.12
C LEU A 328 9.68 10.01 5.22
N LEU A 329 10.97 10.25 5.46
CA LEU A 329 11.54 11.61 5.47
C LEU A 329 11.25 12.32 4.14
N ASP A 330 11.54 11.66 3.02
CA ASP A 330 11.36 12.25 1.70
C ASP A 330 9.88 12.48 1.36
N TYR A 331 8.97 11.60 1.80
CA TYR A 331 7.52 11.84 1.66
C TYR A 331 7.09 13.10 2.40
N VAL A 332 7.49 13.25 3.67
CA VAL A 332 7.13 14.42 4.48
C VAL A 332 7.70 15.69 3.85
N ALA A 333 8.97 15.66 3.42
CA ALA A 333 9.60 16.77 2.72
C ALA A 333 8.92 17.13 1.40
N GLY A 334 8.28 16.17 0.73
CA GLY A 334 7.53 16.37 -0.52
C GLY A 334 6.10 16.87 -0.33
N LEU A 335 5.52 16.81 0.87
CA LEU A 335 4.12 17.21 1.12
C LEU A 335 3.77 18.66 0.72
N PRO A 336 4.67 19.66 0.81
CA PRO A 336 4.41 21.00 0.28
C PRO A 336 4.17 21.05 -1.23
N PHE A 337 4.49 19.97 -1.96
CA PHE A 337 4.27 19.81 -3.40
C PHE A 337 4.88 20.90 -4.27
N THR A 338 6.03 21.41 -3.82
CA THR A 338 6.80 22.45 -4.47
C THR A 338 8.25 22.33 -4.04
N GLU A 339 9.14 23.01 -4.74
CA GLU A 339 10.53 23.08 -4.33
C GLU A 339 10.69 23.98 -3.08
N THR A 340 11.35 23.45 -2.06
CA THR A 340 11.67 24.11 -0.80
C THR A 340 13.16 23.95 -0.48
N ASP A 341 13.64 24.62 0.58
CA ASP A 341 15.00 24.38 1.08
C ASP A 341 15.21 22.93 1.51
N VAL A 342 14.18 22.29 2.06
CA VAL A 342 14.20 20.89 2.49
C VAL A 342 14.30 19.95 1.29
N THR A 343 13.44 20.12 0.27
CA THR A 343 13.49 19.27 -0.92
C THR A 343 14.84 19.43 -1.64
N ARG A 344 15.40 20.65 -1.72
CA ARG A 344 16.73 20.89 -2.27
C ARG A 344 17.83 20.21 -1.46
N ARG A 345 17.76 20.26 -0.13
CA ARG A 345 18.72 19.60 0.76
C ARG A 345 18.71 18.07 0.63
N LEU A 346 17.54 17.49 0.41
CA LEU A 346 17.33 16.04 0.27
C LEU A 346 17.44 15.54 -1.18
N GLY A 347 17.59 16.44 -2.15
CA GLY A 347 17.72 16.08 -3.57
C GLY A 347 16.39 15.74 -4.26
N LEU A 348 15.24 16.16 -3.71
CA LEU A 348 13.93 15.83 -4.26
C LEU A 348 13.59 16.70 -5.48
N ARG A 349 13.22 16.07 -6.59
CA ARG A 349 13.04 16.72 -7.90
C ARG A 349 11.58 17.07 -8.21
N VAL A 350 10.86 17.64 -7.24
CA VAL A 350 9.42 18.00 -7.35
C VAL A 350 9.27 19.33 -8.12
N LYS A 351 9.43 19.29 -9.45
CA LYS A 351 9.52 20.52 -10.29
C LYS A 351 8.27 20.80 -11.12
N HIS A 352 7.52 19.76 -11.48
CA HIS A 352 6.50 19.83 -12.54
C HIS A 352 5.06 19.85 -12.02
N GLY A 353 4.83 20.13 -10.73
CA GLY A 353 3.51 20.12 -10.12
C GLY A 353 2.49 20.98 -10.89
N ALA A 354 2.87 22.21 -11.24
CA ALA A 354 2.00 23.14 -11.97
C ALA A 354 1.73 22.75 -13.44
N ASP A 355 2.51 21.83 -14.01
CA ASP A 355 2.42 21.44 -15.41
C ASP A 355 1.63 20.12 -15.63
N ILE A 356 1.22 19.44 -14.56
CA ILE A 356 0.44 18.20 -14.64
C ILE A 356 -0.86 18.46 -15.42
N ASP A 357 -1.05 17.74 -16.53
CA ASP A 357 -2.16 17.95 -17.48
C ASP A 357 -2.99 16.68 -17.75
N VAL A 358 -2.91 15.69 -16.86
CA VAL A 358 -3.69 14.45 -16.90
C VAL A 358 -4.86 14.48 -15.91
N PRO A 359 -6.01 13.82 -16.19
CA PRO A 359 -7.16 13.78 -15.27
C PRO A 359 -6.81 13.20 -13.89
N LEU A 360 -7.46 13.73 -12.84
CA LEU A 360 -7.28 13.29 -11.46
C LEU A 360 -8.57 12.73 -10.88
N TYR A 361 -8.52 11.48 -10.43
CA TYR A 361 -9.53 10.87 -9.58
C TYR A 361 -9.12 10.99 -8.12
N ALA A 362 -10.04 11.38 -7.24
CA ALA A 362 -9.82 11.45 -5.81
C ALA A 362 -10.95 10.75 -5.05
N PHE A 363 -10.59 9.91 -4.07
CA PHE A 363 -11.54 9.27 -3.17
C PHE A 363 -11.13 9.48 -1.71
N GLN A 364 -12.12 9.69 -0.84
CA GLN A 364 -11.90 9.79 0.60
C GLN A 364 -12.92 8.96 1.40
N SER A 365 -12.43 8.16 2.32
CA SER A 365 -13.18 7.43 3.33
C SER A 365 -13.45 8.33 4.56
N GLY A 366 -13.86 7.73 5.68
CA GLY A 366 -13.95 8.42 6.97
C GLY A 366 -12.61 8.89 7.54
N LEU A 367 -11.47 8.35 7.08
CA LEU A 367 -10.16 8.57 7.71
C LEU A 367 -9.74 10.05 7.76
N THR A 368 -9.74 10.72 6.61
CA THR A 368 -9.14 12.05 6.48
C THR A 368 -10.14 13.19 6.67
N ASN A 369 -11.38 12.92 7.09
CA ASN A 369 -12.39 13.96 7.37
C ASN A 369 -12.50 15.08 6.30
N GLY A 370 -12.38 14.74 5.01
CA GLY A 370 -12.49 15.69 3.90
C GLY A 370 -11.18 16.30 3.38
N THR A 371 -10.06 16.17 4.09
CA THR A 371 -8.82 16.88 3.74
C THR A 371 -8.13 16.31 2.50
N THR A 372 -8.28 15.02 2.21
CA THR A 372 -7.86 14.42 0.93
C THR A 372 -8.53 15.12 -0.27
N GLY A 373 -9.84 15.33 -0.23
CA GLY A 373 -10.56 16.02 -1.30
C GLY A 373 -10.15 17.48 -1.45
N GLN A 374 -9.91 18.18 -0.33
CA GLN A 374 -9.43 19.57 -0.33
C GLN A 374 -8.03 19.68 -0.95
N ALA A 375 -7.13 18.76 -0.60
CA ALA A 375 -5.80 18.66 -1.18
C ALA A 375 -5.85 18.40 -2.69
N ALA A 376 -6.64 17.43 -3.14
CA ALA A 376 -6.81 17.14 -4.57
C ALA A 376 -7.37 18.34 -5.36
N ALA A 377 -8.33 19.07 -4.78
CA ALA A 377 -8.85 20.31 -5.36
C ALA A 377 -7.77 21.40 -5.45
N SER A 378 -6.90 21.51 -4.44
CA SER A 378 -5.81 22.49 -4.40
C SER A 378 -4.73 22.17 -5.45
N VAL A 379 -4.36 20.89 -5.58
CA VAL A 379 -3.47 20.42 -6.65
C VAL A 379 -4.07 20.72 -8.02
N THR A 380 -5.35 20.41 -8.24
CA THR A 380 -6.05 20.68 -9.50
C THR A 380 -6.03 22.17 -9.84
N ALA A 381 -6.34 23.04 -8.87
CA ALA A 381 -6.38 24.47 -9.06
C ALA A 381 -4.99 25.09 -9.33
N ALA A 382 -3.92 24.47 -8.83
CA ALA A 382 -2.54 24.91 -9.02
C ALA A 382 -1.85 24.31 -10.26
N SER A 383 -2.53 23.41 -10.99
CA SER A 383 -1.97 22.64 -12.11
C SER A 383 -2.79 22.83 -13.39
N ARG A 384 -2.42 22.12 -14.46
CA ARG A 384 -3.17 22.09 -15.73
C ARG A 384 -4.13 20.91 -15.83
N ILE A 385 -4.46 20.29 -14.70
CA ILE A 385 -5.32 19.10 -14.63
C ILE A 385 -6.68 19.45 -15.25
N PRO A 386 -7.11 18.75 -16.30
CA PRO A 386 -8.30 19.12 -17.06
C PRO A 386 -9.59 18.83 -16.29
N GLU A 387 -9.58 17.83 -15.42
CA GLU A 387 -10.75 17.40 -14.64
C GLU A 387 -10.34 16.74 -13.32
N LEU A 388 -11.12 17.04 -12.27
CA LEU A 388 -11.08 16.36 -10.98
C LEU A 388 -12.39 15.58 -10.76
N SER A 389 -12.30 14.25 -10.69
CA SER A 389 -13.39 13.37 -10.27
C SER A 389 -13.29 13.08 -8.76
N LEU A 390 -13.95 13.90 -7.94
CA LEU A 390 -13.92 13.77 -6.48
C LEU A 390 -15.11 12.98 -5.94
N HIS A 391 -14.82 11.95 -5.15
CA HIS A 391 -15.81 11.07 -4.51
C HIS A 391 -15.49 10.84 -3.03
N SER A 392 -16.50 10.42 -2.26
CA SER A 392 -16.31 10.08 -0.84
C SER A 392 -17.29 9.04 -0.34
N ASP A 393 -16.89 8.31 0.69
CA ASP A 393 -17.77 7.46 1.49
C ASP A 393 -17.27 7.37 2.94
N SER A 394 -17.84 8.18 3.82
CA SER A 394 -17.41 8.25 5.22
C SER A 394 -17.82 7.03 6.05
N ALA A 395 -18.63 6.11 5.51
CA ALA A 395 -19.00 4.88 6.19
C ALA A 395 -17.93 3.78 6.08
N LEU A 396 -17.03 3.90 5.10
CA LEU A 396 -15.90 2.98 4.94
C LEU A 396 -14.76 3.39 5.88
N THR A 397 -14.09 2.41 6.51
CA THR A 397 -12.75 2.65 7.05
C THR A 397 -11.74 2.86 5.93
N HIS A 398 -10.52 3.23 6.31
CA HIS A 398 -9.40 3.30 5.40
C HIS A 398 -9.12 1.99 4.66
N GLN A 399 -9.22 0.85 5.35
CA GLN A 399 -8.95 -0.46 4.74
C GLN A 399 -10.18 -1.07 4.06
N ASP A 400 -11.40 -0.70 4.46
CA ASP A 400 -12.61 -1.11 3.73
C ASP A 400 -12.55 -0.68 2.26
N VAL A 401 -11.90 0.46 1.97
CA VAL A 401 -11.67 0.95 0.61
C VAL A 401 -11.08 -0.12 -0.30
N VAL A 402 -10.16 -0.96 0.20
CA VAL A 402 -9.46 -1.96 -0.62
C VAL A 402 -10.02 -3.39 -0.49
N TYR A 403 -10.82 -3.66 0.54
CA TYR A 403 -11.34 -5.01 0.86
C TYR A 403 -12.86 -5.17 0.79
N ALA A 404 -13.62 -4.08 0.86
CA ALA A 404 -15.08 -4.16 0.85
C ALA A 404 -15.60 -4.75 -0.46
N ASP A 405 -16.72 -5.47 -0.38
CA ASP A 405 -17.38 -6.05 -1.56
C ASP A 405 -17.87 -4.99 -2.54
N TRP A 406 -18.08 -5.39 -3.79
CA TRP A 406 -18.41 -4.47 -4.87
C TRP A 406 -19.68 -3.64 -4.58
N GLU A 407 -20.69 -4.24 -3.96
CA GLU A 407 -21.98 -3.64 -3.63
C GLU A 407 -21.89 -2.60 -2.50
N SER A 408 -20.95 -2.78 -1.57
CA SER A 408 -20.74 -1.88 -0.44
C SER A 408 -19.61 -0.87 -0.69
N ASN A 409 -18.76 -1.11 -1.69
CA ASN A 409 -17.59 -0.29 -1.97
C ASN A 409 -17.84 0.77 -3.05
N ARG A 410 -18.14 1.99 -2.63
CA ARG A 410 -18.32 3.13 -3.55
C ARG A 410 -17.06 3.44 -4.35
N PHE A 411 -15.87 3.28 -3.75
CA PHE A 411 -14.59 3.53 -4.41
C PHE A 411 -14.41 2.65 -5.65
N LEU A 412 -14.63 1.33 -5.55
CA LEU A 412 -14.50 0.43 -6.69
C LEU A 412 -15.44 0.82 -7.84
N ARG A 413 -16.69 1.17 -7.52
CA ARG A 413 -17.69 1.55 -8.53
C ARG A 413 -17.35 2.87 -9.22
N THR A 414 -16.90 3.88 -8.48
CA THR A 414 -16.58 5.19 -9.05
C THR A 414 -15.23 5.17 -9.78
N LEU A 415 -14.22 4.47 -9.26
CA LEU A 415 -12.95 4.29 -9.95
C LEU A 415 -13.14 3.50 -11.25
N SER A 416 -13.93 2.42 -11.25
CA SER A 416 -14.25 1.68 -12.47
C SER A 416 -14.89 2.58 -13.54
N ARG A 417 -15.78 3.49 -13.14
CA ARG A 417 -16.38 4.47 -14.04
C ARG A 417 -15.33 5.45 -14.59
N PHE A 418 -14.55 6.08 -13.72
CA PHE A 418 -13.48 6.99 -14.12
C PHE A 418 -12.54 6.32 -15.13
N LEU A 419 -12.08 5.11 -14.81
CA LEU A 419 -11.23 4.33 -15.69
C LEU A 419 -11.87 4.04 -17.03
N LYS A 420 -13.19 3.84 -17.15
CA LYS A 420 -13.87 3.62 -18.44
C LYS A 420 -14.04 4.89 -19.25
N GLU A 421 -14.20 6.03 -18.58
CA GLU A 421 -14.52 7.32 -19.19
C GLU A 421 -13.27 8.12 -19.59
N LEU A 422 -12.07 7.68 -19.18
CA LEU A 422 -10.82 8.32 -19.58
C LEU A 422 -10.73 8.49 -21.10
N PRO A 423 -10.49 9.72 -21.60
CA PRO A 423 -10.32 9.98 -23.01
C PRO A 423 -9.20 9.10 -23.58
N ALA A 424 -9.42 8.51 -24.75
CA ALA A 424 -8.33 7.87 -25.47
C ALA A 424 -7.26 8.93 -25.77
N THR A 425 -6.01 8.69 -25.38
CA THR A 425 -4.94 9.67 -25.61
C THR A 425 -4.69 9.72 -27.12
N SER A 426 -5.05 10.85 -27.76
CA SER A 426 -4.70 11.09 -29.16
C SER A 426 -3.18 11.21 -29.27
N ARG A 427 -2.54 10.23 -29.90
CA ARG A 427 -1.10 10.23 -30.18
C ARG A 427 -0.77 11.01 -31.43
#